data_AF-Q9ZKV8-F1
#
_entry.id   AF-Q9ZKV8-F1
#
_cell.length_a   1.000
_cell.length_b   1.000
_cell.length_c   1.000
_cell.angle_alpha   90.00
_cell.angle_beta   90.00
_cell.angle_gamma   90.00
#
_symmetry.space_group_name_H-M   'P 1'
#
loop_
_entity.id
_entity.type
_entity.pdbx_description
1 polymer ?
#
loop_
_entity_poly.entity_id
_entity_poly.type
_entity_poly.pdbx_seq_one_letter_code
_entity_poly.pdbx_strand_id
1 'polypeptide(L)' 'MSVSKLVNSLKGVSSRLTRQHHFKSVEASLWGKHLWSPSYFAGSCGGTPLEMIKQYIQEQETPH' A
#
# COMPACT_ATOMS: atom_id res chain seq x y z
N MET A 1 -2.78 -12.77 -15.25
CA MET A 1 -3.16 -12.35 -13.88
C MET A 1 -3.59 -10.91 -13.93
N SER A 2 -4.65 -10.51 -13.22
CA SER A 2 -4.98 -9.07 -13.10
C SER A 2 -4.08 -8.42 -12.06
N VAL A 3 -3.71 -7.16 -12.30
CA VAL A 3 -2.91 -6.38 -11.35
C VAL A 3 -3.64 -6.23 -10.01
N SER A 4 -4.95 -6.07 -10.04
CA SER A 4 -5.80 -6.03 -8.84
C SER A 4 -5.66 -7.26 -7.94
N LYS A 5 -5.66 -8.46 -8.52
CA LYS A 5 -5.52 -9.72 -7.76
C LYS A 5 -4.14 -9.85 -7.13
N LEU A 6 -3.10 -9.45 -7.86
CA LEU A 6 -1.73 -9.46 -7.36
C LEU A 6 -1.58 -8.50 -6.17
N VAL A 7 -2.03 -7.25 -6.34
CA VAL A 7 -1.93 -6.23 -5.29
C VAL A 7 -2.71 -6.63 -4.04
N ASN A 8 -3.92 -7.18 -4.19
CA ASN A 8 -4.70 -7.67 -3.07
C ASN A 8 -4.00 -8.80 -2.31
N SER A 9 -3.38 -9.74 -3.03
CA SER A 9 -2.59 -10.82 -2.42
C SER A 9 -1.39 -10.27 -1.64
N LEU A 10 -0.61 -9.36 -2.25
CA LEU A 10 0.56 -8.76 -1.62
C LEU A 10 0.20 -7.96 -0.36
N LYS A 11 -0.82 -7.10 -0.43
CA LYS A 11 -1.30 -6.32 0.72
C LYS A 11 -1.84 -7.20 1.83
N GLY A 12 -2.56 -8.27 1.49
CA GLY A 12 -3.10 -9.24 2.45
C GLY A 12 -2.01 -10.06 3.15
N VAL A 13 -1.10 -10.67 2.38
CA VAL A 13 -0.02 -11.52 2.91
C VAL A 13 0.94 -10.70 3.77
N SER A 14 1.36 -9.51 3.31
CA SER A 14 2.22 -8.63 4.12
C SER A 14 1.55 -8.22 5.43
N SER A 15 0.28 -7.80 5.41
CA SER A 15 -0.48 -7.47 6.64
C SER A 15 -0.57 -8.66 7.60
N ARG A 16 -0.73 -9.89 7.09
CA ARG A 16 -0.76 -11.10 7.92
C ARG A 16 0.61 -11.39 8.54
N LEU A 17 1.67 -11.37 7.73
CA LEU A 17 3.03 -11.67 8.20
C LEU A 17 3.52 -10.65 9.23
N THR A 18 3.31 -9.35 8.97
CA THR A 18 3.69 -8.29 9.90
C THR A 18 3.07 -8.49 11.29
N ARG A 19 1.80 -8.94 11.35
CA ARG A 19 1.14 -9.26 12.63
C ARG A 19 1.68 -10.54 13.28
N GLN A 20 2.00 -11.56 12.48
CA GLN A 20 2.58 -12.81 13.01
C GLN A 20 3.96 -12.58 13.64
N HIS A 21 4.73 -11.63 13.11
CA HIS A 21 6.05 -11.29 13.63
C HIS A 21 6.04 -10.29 14.80
N HIS A 22 4.86 -9.77 15.19
CA HIS A 22 4.69 -8.85 16.33
C HIS A 22 5.70 -7.69 16.34
N PHE A 23 5.86 -7.02 15.20
CA PHE A 23 6.68 -5.83 15.10
C PHE A 23 6.03 -4.67 15.86
N LYS A 24 6.38 -4.52 17.14
CA LYS A 24 5.82 -3.51 18.04
C LYS A 24 5.87 -2.08 17.48
N SER A 25 6.93 -1.74 16.74
CA SER A 25 7.07 -0.44 16.09
C SER A 25 6.04 -0.21 14.98
N VAL A 26 5.71 -1.25 14.22
CA VAL A 26 4.72 -1.19 13.14
C VAL A 26 3.31 -1.17 13.71
N GLU A 27 3.03 -2.01 14.72
CA GLU A 27 1.74 -2.03 15.42
C GLU A 27 1.39 -0.67 16.03
N ALA A 28 2.37 0.03 16.61
CA ALA A 28 2.20 1.38 17.16
C ALA A 28 1.95 2.45 16.08
N SER A 29 2.34 2.20 14.83
CA SER A 29 2.24 3.16 13.72
C SER A 29 1.06 2.88 12.79
N LEU A 30 0.23 1.87 13.09
CA LEU A 30 -0.94 1.55 12.27
C LEU A 30 -2.00 2.63 12.40
N TRP A 31 -2.65 2.95 11.28
CA TRP A 31 -3.90 3.69 11.33
C TRP A 31 -5.02 2.74 11.75
N GLY A 32 -5.24 2.64 13.07
CA GLY A 32 -6.16 1.69 13.67
C GLY A 32 -5.68 0.25 13.46
N LYS A 33 -6.50 -0.57 12.79
CA LYS A 33 -6.16 -1.97 12.51
C LYS A 33 -5.57 -2.18 11.10
N HIS A 34 -5.37 -1.14 10.29
CA HIS A 34 -5.01 -1.29 8.88
C HIS A 34 -3.53 -0.96 8.63
N LEU A 35 -2.82 -1.87 7.95
CA LEU A 35 -1.44 -1.65 7.50
C LEU A 35 -1.37 -0.89 6.18
N TRP A 36 -2.35 -1.10 5.30
CA TRP A 36 -2.40 -0.48 3.98
C TRP A 36 -3.73 0.25 3.80
N SER A 37 -3.68 1.40 3.11
CA SER A 37 -4.88 2.03 2.52
C SER A 37 -5.60 1.04 1.60
N PRO A 38 -6.94 1.06 1.46
CA PRO A 38 -7.65 0.23 0.49
C PRO A 38 -7.21 0.51 -0.96
N SER A 39 -6.80 1.74 -1.25
CA SER A 39 -6.38 2.18 -2.58
C SER A 39 -5.03 1.58 -3.02
N TYR A 40 -4.80 1.54 -4.33
CA TYR A 40 -3.51 1.19 -4.93
C TYR A 40 -3.33 1.87 -6.30
N PHE A 41 -2.08 2.02 -6.72
CA PHE A 41 -1.70 2.49 -8.06
C PHE A 41 -0.92 1.41 -8.78
N ALA A 42 -1.11 1.32 -10.08
CA ALA A 42 -0.29 0.50 -10.95
C ALA A 42 -0.12 1.19 -12.30
N GLY A 43 1.14 1.35 -12.72
CA GLY A 43 1.52 1.82 -14.05
C GLY A 43 2.54 0.86 -14.64
N SER A 44 2.54 0.72 -15.97
CA SER A 44 3.62 0.01 -16.67
C SER A 44 4.92 0.82 -16.56
N CYS A 45 6.05 0.17 -16.33
CA CYS A 45 7.35 0.84 -16.34
C CYS A 45 7.95 0.75 -17.74
N GLY A 46 7.58 1.72 -18.58
CA GLY A 46 8.25 2.07 -19.83
C GLY A 46 8.40 3.58 -19.87
N GLY A 47 9.37 4.12 -19.13
CA GLY A 47 9.60 5.57 -19.04
C GLY A 47 8.74 6.33 -18.02
N THR A 48 8.06 5.66 -17.09
CA THR A 48 7.22 6.32 -16.07
C THR A 48 8.07 7.24 -15.19
N PRO A 49 7.93 8.57 -15.31
CA PRO A 49 8.76 9.51 -14.57
C PRO A 49 8.41 9.47 -13.09
N LEU A 50 9.41 9.68 -12.23
CA LEU A 50 9.26 9.76 -10.77
C LEU A 50 8.14 10.72 -10.33
N GLU A 51 7.91 11.77 -11.12
CA GLU A 51 6.85 12.76 -10.93
C GLU A 51 5.44 12.17 -10.89
N MET A 52 5.15 11.12 -11.66
CA MET A 52 3.82 10.51 -11.68
C MET A 52 3.52 9.75 -10.38
N ILE A 53 4.54 9.13 -9.77
CA ILE A 53 4.41 8.46 -8.46
C ILE A 53 4.18 9.51 -7.37
N LYS A 54 4.93 10.62 -7.43
CA LYS A 54 4.81 11.73 -6.48
C LYS A 54 3.42 12.36 -6.55
N GLN A 55 2.91 12.60 -7.75
CA GLN A 55 1.56 13.13 -7.96
C GLN A 55 0.50 12.17 -7.40
N TYR A 56 0.60 10.86 -7.64
CA TYR A 56 -0.33 9.88 -7.05
C TYR A 56 -0.35 9.91 -5.51
N ILE A 57 0.83 10.03 -4.88
CA ILE A 57 0.92 10.10 -3.41
C ILE A 57 0.28 11.39 -2.88
N GLN A 58 0.46 12.52 -3.58
CA GLN A 58 -0.15 13.80 -3.20
C GLN A 58 -1.66 13.84 -3.42
N GLU A 59 -2.15 13.18 -4.47
CA GLU A 59 -3.59 13.09 -4.81
C GLU A 59 -4.34 12.04 -3.98
N GLN A 60 -3.66 11.16 -3.24
CA GLN A 60 -4.31 10.40 -2.18
C GLN A 60 -4.69 11.35 -1.04
N GLU A 61 -5.82 12.03 -1.20
CA GLU A 61 -6.43 12.85 -0.16
C GLU A 61 -6.56 12.06 1.15
N THR A 62 -6.15 12.70 2.23
CA THR A 62 -6.50 12.28 3.59
C THR A 62 -7.99 12.58 3.75
N PRO A 63 -8.86 11.57 3.97
CA PRO A 63 -10.25 11.83 4.29
C PRO A 63 -10.29 12.67 5.58
N HIS A 64 -10.95 13.82 5.52
CA HIS A 64 -11.42 14.53 6.71
C HIS A 64 -12.49 13.70 7.43
#